data_AF-A0AAU8JEF2-F1
#
_entry.id   AF-A0AAU8JEF2-F1
#
_cell.length_a   1.000
_cell.length_b   1.000
_cell.length_c   1.000
_cell.angle_alpha   90.00
_cell.angle_beta   90.00
_cell.angle_gamma   90.00
#
_symmetry.space_group_name_H-M   'P 1'
#
loop_
_entity.id
_entity.type
_entity.pdbx_description
1 polymer ?
#
loop_
_entity_poly.entity_id
_entity_poly.type
_entity_poly.pdbx_seq_one_letter_code
_entity_poly.pdbx_strand_id
1 'polypeptide(L)'
;MTNQLTRDELVTEISKNLLPEDADFVNALNKLLQDLGETRFLNIALTCYQRGLEHLQAKRYDFARIDFDRTIKLNPQADAYYQRAIAYYGLQNYQNAIADLDKATTLQPQRAEFHDLRGDAYLKLKNYEMALANYNQAVTLGFPSQKLTDLQREWNNKLRQEEEKRKQREAEEARQRAEAEKERQRKEAEEARKRADEKERQHKEAKEARQKAEEERKQREAEAKFPQLAQFLAKGEWRKADEETRRVMCKIMGRESEGWLTEDNCRNFPREELKIIDALWVKYSNGKFGFSVQKKIFVEQCGGTPGEYNDDAWCKLGDTVGWRKGGSWLSYSDYTFTTNALHGHLPLALLVIGVSGLGWGGVCFSFLASKL
;
A
#
# COMPACT_ATOMS: atom_id res chain seq x y z
N MET A 1 -18.05 -62.93 -86.43
CA MET A 1 -18.13 -61.60 -87.07
C MET A 1 -17.33 -60.64 -86.23
N THR A 2 -16.09 -60.36 -86.63
CA THR A 2 -15.24 -59.35 -86.00
C THR A 2 -15.81 -57.98 -86.34
N ASN A 3 -16.34 -57.28 -85.34
CA ASN A 3 -16.80 -55.91 -85.47
C ASN A 3 -15.56 -55.04 -85.75
N GLN A 4 -15.26 -54.78 -87.02
CA GLN A 4 -14.14 -53.91 -87.40
C GLN A 4 -14.57 -52.49 -87.08
N LEU A 5 -13.91 -51.87 -86.08
CA LEU A 5 -14.05 -50.46 -85.78
C LEU A 5 -13.79 -49.68 -87.08
N THR A 6 -14.72 -48.82 -87.44
CA THR A 6 -14.52 -47.85 -88.52
C THR A 6 -13.29 -46.99 -88.20
N ARG A 7 -12.70 -46.36 -89.22
CA ARG A 7 -11.53 -45.48 -89.06
C ARG A 7 -11.75 -44.43 -87.97
N ASP A 8 -12.98 -43.90 -87.88
CA ASP A 8 -13.39 -42.93 -86.87
C ASP A 8 -13.51 -43.52 -85.47
N GLU A 9 -14.03 -44.74 -85.35
CA GLU A 9 -14.10 -45.44 -84.07
C GLU A 9 -12.71 -45.83 -83.57
N LEU A 10 -11.78 -46.21 -84.47
CA LEU A 10 -10.40 -46.54 -84.11
C LEU A 10 -9.63 -45.31 -83.62
N VAL A 11 -9.72 -44.17 -84.32
CA VAL A 11 -9.10 -42.91 -83.89
C VAL A 11 -9.69 -42.46 -82.54
N THR A 12 -11.00 -42.60 -82.38
CA THR A 12 -11.69 -42.28 -81.12
C THR A 12 -11.22 -43.18 -79.98
N GLU A 13 -11.08 -44.49 -80.23
CA GLU A 13 -10.67 -45.48 -79.23
C GLU A 13 -9.19 -45.37 -78.86
N ILE A 14 -8.32 -45.05 -79.83
CA ILE A 14 -6.90 -44.75 -79.61
C ILE A 14 -6.79 -43.49 -78.75
N SER A 15 -7.50 -42.42 -79.11
CA SER A 15 -7.52 -41.16 -78.35
C SER A 15 -7.96 -41.37 -76.89
N LYS A 16 -8.95 -42.24 -76.66
CA LYS A 16 -9.45 -42.58 -75.32
C LYS A 16 -8.46 -43.37 -74.46
N ASN A 17 -7.57 -44.15 -75.08
CA ASN A 17 -6.67 -45.07 -74.39
C ASN A 17 -5.20 -44.61 -74.38
N LEU A 18 -4.90 -43.43 -74.93
CA LEU A 18 -3.54 -42.93 -75.05
C LEU A 18 -2.85 -42.69 -73.70
N LEU A 19 -1.60 -43.13 -73.61
CA LEU A 19 -0.74 -43.02 -72.44
C LEU A 19 0.28 -41.86 -72.63
N PRO A 20 0.85 -41.32 -71.54
CA PRO A 20 1.59 -40.06 -71.58
C PRO A 20 3.00 -40.14 -72.20
N GLU A 21 3.51 -41.35 -72.43
CA GLU A 21 4.83 -41.58 -73.06
C GLU A 21 4.74 -41.49 -74.59
N ASP A 22 3.52 -41.36 -75.12
CA ASP A 22 3.22 -41.38 -76.54
C ASP A 22 3.31 -39.99 -77.20
N ALA A 23 3.93 -38.98 -76.58
CA ALA A 23 4.04 -37.65 -77.21
C ALA A 23 4.72 -37.72 -78.59
N ASP A 24 5.78 -38.53 -78.69
CA ASP A 24 6.47 -38.81 -79.96
C ASP A 24 5.61 -39.65 -80.90
N PHE A 25 4.87 -40.64 -80.37
CA PHE A 25 3.93 -41.45 -81.16
C PHE A 25 2.81 -40.60 -81.74
N VAL A 26 2.29 -39.62 -80.99
CA VAL A 26 1.24 -38.71 -81.48
C VAL A 26 1.79 -37.69 -82.43
N ASN A 27 2.99 -37.17 -82.21
CA ASN A 27 3.62 -36.30 -83.19
C ASN A 27 3.84 -37.06 -84.51
N ALA A 28 4.27 -38.33 -84.44
CA ALA A 28 4.39 -39.21 -85.60
C ALA A 28 3.03 -39.51 -86.25
N LEU A 29 1.98 -39.77 -85.45
CA LEU A 29 0.63 -40.05 -85.92
C LEU A 29 -0.03 -38.83 -86.56
N ASN A 30 0.14 -37.65 -85.97
CA ASN A 30 -0.35 -36.38 -86.51
C ASN A 30 0.34 -36.04 -87.84
N LYS A 31 1.65 -36.29 -87.93
CA LYS A 31 2.38 -36.17 -89.19
C LYS A 31 1.87 -37.16 -90.24
N LEU A 32 1.64 -38.42 -89.87
CA LEU A 32 1.08 -39.42 -90.78
C LEU A 32 -0.34 -39.06 -91.26
N LEU A 33 -1.19 -38.53 -90.38
CA LEU A 33 -2.52 -38.05 -90.74
C LEU A 33 -2.44 -36.87 -91.71
N GLN A 34 -1.52 -35.94 -91.48
CA GLN A 34 -1.27 -34.80 -92.38
C GLN A 34 -0.77 -35.27 -93.76
N ASP A 35 0.17 -36.23 -93.80
CA ASP A 35 0.70 -36.82 -95.03
C ASP A 35 -0.39 -37.58 -95.83
N LEU A 36 -1.41 -38.08 -95.15
CA LEU A 36 -2.60 -38.72 -95.73
C LEU A 36 -3.68 -37.72 -96.19
N GLY A 37 -3.44 -36.42 -96.07
CA GLY A 37 -4.38 -35.36 -96.48
C GLY A 37 -5.55 -35.15 -95.51
N GLU A 38 -5.49 -35.74 -94.30
CA GLU A 38 -6.51 -35.55 -93.27
C GLU A 38 -6.32 -34.17 -92.62
N THR A 39 -7.41 -33.42 -92.45
CA THR A 39 -7.40 -32.08 -91.84
C THR A 39 -7.45 -32.10 -90.31
N ARG A 40 -7.55 -33.28 -89.70
CA ARG A 40 -7.76 -33.45 -88.25
C ARG A 40 -6.43 -33.68 -87.52
N PHE A 41 -6.19 -32.87 -86.49
CA PHE A 41 -5.02 -33.00 -85.59
C PHE A 41 -5.45 -33.61 -84.25
N LEU A 42 -4.73 -34.62 -83.75
CA LEU A 42 -4.96 -35.18 -82.42
C LEU A 42 -4.42 -34.22 -81.36
N ASN A 43 -5.35 -33.52 -80.69
CA ASN A 43 -5.03 -32.63 -79.60
C ASN A 43 -5.04 -33.40 -78.27
N ILE A 44 -3.91 -34.04 -77.94
CA ILE A 44 -3.75 -34.85 -76.71
C ILE A 44 -4.12 -34.04 -75.46
N ALA A 45 -3.72 -32.77 -75.40
CA ALA A 45 -4.02 -31.91 -74.27
C ALA A 45 -5.53 -31.73 -74.09
N LEU A 46 -6.26 -31.50 -75.19
CA LEU A 46 -7.72 -31.41 -75.17
C LEU A 46 -8.38 -32.75 -74.81
N THR A 47 -7.88 -33.88 -75.33
CA THR A 47 -8.42 -35.21 -75.01
C THR A 47 -8.19 -35.57 -73.54
N CYS A 48 -7.00 -35.34 -73.00
CA CYS A 48 -6.71 -35.53 -71.58
C CYS A 48 -7.58 -34.61 -70.72
N TYR A 49 -7.76 -33.34 -71.13
CA TYR A 49 -8.63 -32.41 -70.41
C TYR A 49 -10.08 -32.91 -70.35
N GLN A 50 -10.65 -33.36 -71.48
CA GLN A 50 -12.00 -33.89 -71.55
C GLN A 50 -12.18 -35.16 -70.70
N ARG A 51 -11.25 -36.12 -70.78
CA ARG A 51 -11.28 -37.33 -69.94
C ARG A 51 -11.11 -37.01 -68.46
N GLY A 52 -10.26 -36.03 -68.13
CA GLY A 52 -10.11 -35.50 -66.78
C GLY A 52 -11.42 -34.94 -66.23
N LEU A 53 -12.18 -34.20 -67.05
CA LEU A 53 -13.51 -33.70 -66.69
C LEU A 53 -14.52 -34.85 -66.45
N GLU A 54 -14.53 -35.88 -67.30
CA GLU A 54 -15.37 -37.08 -67.09
C GLU A 54 -15.00 -37.79 -65.77
N HIS A 55 -13.70 -37.87 -65.45
CA HIS A 55 -13.23 -38.41 -64.19
C HIS A 55 -13.65 -37.56 -62.99
N LEU A 56 -13.63 -36.23 -63.08
CA LEU A 56 -14.18 -35.35 -62.03
C LEU A 56 -15.68 -35.57 -61.82
N GLN A 57 -16.46 -35.64 -62.90
CA GLN A 57 -17.91 -35.90 -62.83
C GLN A 57 -18.19 -37.26 -62.17
N ALA A 58 -17.37 -38.27 -62.49
CA ALA A 58 -17.43 -39.58 -61.85
C ALA A 58 -16.77 -39.65 -60.46
N LYS A 59 -16.29 -38.52 -59.92
CA LYS A 59 -15.56 -38.40 -58.64
C LYS A 59 -14.31 -39.30 -58.53
N ARG A 60 -13.74 -39.67 -59.68
CA ARG A 60 -12.49 -40.42 -59.81
C ARG A 60 -11.30 -39.45 -59.79
N TYR A 61 -11.09 -38.81 -58.64
CA TYR A 61 -10.18 -37.66 -58.52
C TYR A 61 -8.72 -38.00 -58.82
N ASP A 62 -8.23 -39.20 -58.48
CA ASP A 62 -6.86 -39.61 -58.80
C ASP A 62 -6.60 -39.68 -60.31
N PHE A 63 -7.55 -40.24 -61.07
CA PHE A 63 -7.47 -40.33 -62.52
C PHE A 63 -7.61 -38.94 -63.16
N ALA A 64 -8.54 -38.11 -62.66
CA ALA A 64 -8.67 -36.72 -63.10
C ALA A 64 -7.38 -35.93 -62.89
N ARG A 65 -6.75 -36.06 -61.71
CA ARG A 65 -5.48 -35.40 -61.38
C ARG A 65 -4.37 -35.78 -62.38
N ILE A 66 -4.26 -37.07 -62.72
CA ILE A 66 -3.26 -37.56 -63.69
C ILE A 66 -3.51 -36.94 -65.07
N ASP A 67 -4.75 -36.89 -65.53
CA ASP A 67 -5.09 -36.33 -66.84
C ASP A 67 -4.91 -34.81 -66.91
N PHE A 68 -5.19 -34.08 -65.82
CA PHE A 68 -4.88 -32.65 -65.77
C PHE A 68 -3.39 -32.36 -65.63
N ASP A 69 -2.60 -33.22 -64.95
CA ASP A 69 -1.14 -33.10 -64.95
C ASP A 69 -0.56 -33.17 -66.37
N ARG A 70 -1.09 -34.09 -67.19
CA ARG A 70 -0.74 -34.19 -68.62
C ARG A 70 -1.18 -32.96 -69.39
N THR A 71 -2.42 -32.51 -69.17
CA THR A 71 -2.95 -31.30 -69.81
C THR A 71 -2.04 -30.09 -69.53
N ILE A 72 -1.63 -29.91 -68.28
CA ILE A 72 -0.79 -28.78 -67.84
C ILE A 72 0.63 -28.87 -68.43
N LYS A 73 1.22 -30.07 -68.53
CA LYS A 73 2.54 -30.27 -69.15
C LYS A 73 2.54 -29.93 -70.64
N LEU A 74 1.47 -30.27 -71.35
CA LEU A 74 1.34 -30.05 -72.79
C LEU A 74 0.86 -28.64 -73.14
N ASN A 75 -0.10 -28.11 -72.36
CA ASN A 75 -0.69 -26.79 -72.56
C ASN A 75 -1.13 -26.19 -71.21
N PRO A 76 -0.24 -25.46 -70.51
CA PRO A 76 -0.55 -24.85 -69.22
C PRO A 76 -1.54 -23.69 -69.37
N GLN A 77 -2.73 -23.85 -68.81
CA GLN A 77 -3.80 -22.85 -68.87
C GLN A 77 -4.58 -22.82 -67.55
N ALA A 78 -5.18 -21.67 -67.23
CA ALA A 78 -5.85 -21.43 -65.96
C ALA A 78 -6.90 -22.50 -65.62
N ASP A 79 -7.73 -22.88 -66.61
CA ASP A 79 -8.76 -23.91 -66.42
C ASP A 79 -8.17 -25.28 -66.11
N ALA A 80 -7.03 -25.66 -66.70
CA ALA A 80 -6.40 -26.96 -66.41
C ALA A 80 -5.87 -27.02 -64.98
N TYR A 81 -5.26 -25.94 -64.49
CA TYR A 81 -4.87 -25.81 -63.08
C TYR A 81 -6.08 -25.84 -62.14
N TYR A 82 -7.15 -25.11 -62.47
CA TYR A 82 -8.37 -25.09 -61.68
C TYR A 82 -9.03 -26.47 -61.57
N GLN A 83 -9.16 -27.19 -62.69
CA GLN A 83 -9.75 -28.53 -62.68
C GLN A 83 -8.86 -29.54 -61.92
N ARG A 84 -7.53 -29.40 -61.99
CA ARG A 84 -6.63 -30.20 -61.14
C ARG A 84 -6.75 -29.83 -59.66
N ALA A 85 -6.98 -28.56 -59.34
CA ALA A 85 -7.25 -28.13 -57.97
C ALA A 85 -8.56 -28.73 -57.44
N ILE A 86 -9.61 -28.86 -58.27
CA ILE A 86 -10.85 -29.58 -57.91
C ILE A 86 -10.53 -31.04 -57.60
N ALA A 87 -9.71 -31.71 -58.43
CA ALA A 87 -9.29 -33.07 -58.17
C ALA A 87 -8.51 -33.19 -56.85
N TYR A 88 -7.55 -32.32 -56.60
CA TYR A 88 -6.81 -32.28 -55.33
C TYR A 88 -7.71 -32.01 -54.13
N TYR A 89 -8.69 -31.11 -54.27
CA TYR A 89 -9.67 -30.82 -53.22
C TYR A 89 -10.53 -32.06 -52.92
N GLY A 90 -10.98 -32.79 -53.95
CA GLY A 90 -11.70 -34.06 -53.81
C GLY A 90 -10.87 -35.15 -53.12
N LEU A 91 -9.55 -35.15 -53.33
CA LEU A 91 -8.58 -36.00 -52.63
C LEU A 91 -8.21 -35.49 -51.23
N GLN A 92 -8.83 -34.41 -50.76
CA GLN A 92 -8.50 -33.73 -49.50
C GLN A 92 -7.05 -33.22 -49.41
N ASN A 93 -6.38 -33.09 -50.56
CA ASN A 93 -5.04 -32.52 -50.65
C ASN A 93 -5.14 -30.99 -50.85
N TYR A 94 -5.55 -30.31 -49.78
CA TYR A 94 -5.91 -28.89 -49.83
C TYR A 94 -4.72 -27.98 -50.14
N GLN A 95 -3.51 -28.32 -49.70
CA GLN A 95 -2.29 -27.54 -49.99
C GLN A 95 -1.97 -27.54 -51.50
N ASN A 96 -2.05 -28.70 -52.17
CA ASN A 96 -1.82 -28.76 -53.62
C ASN A 96 -2.96 -28.11 -54.41
N ALA A 97 -4.21 -28.21 -53.92
CA ALA A 97 -5.33 -27.47 -54.50
C ALA A 97 -5.09 -25.95 -54.43
N ILE A 98 -4.62 -25.42 -53.30
CA ILE A 98 -4.26 -24.00 -53.13
C ILE A 98 -3.14 -23.61 -54.10
N ALA A 99 -2.08 -24.41 -54.19
CA ALA A 99 -0.96 -24.12 -55.09
C ALA A 99 -1.39 -24.06 -56.57
N ASP A 100 -2.26 -24.97 -57.01
CA ASP A 100 -2.82 -24.94 -58.36
C ASP A 100 -3.77 -23.76 -58.56
N LEU A 101 -4.55 -23.38 -57.55
CA LEU A 101 -5.40 -22.19 -57.60
C LEU A 101 -4.58 -20.90 -57.68
N ASP A 102 -3.44 -20.83 -57.00
CA ASP A 102 -2.53 -19.68 -57.11
C ASP A 102 -1.97 -19.55 -58.54
N LYS A 103 -1.64 -20.67 -59.19
CA LYS A 103 -1.27 -20.70 -60.61
C LYS A 103 -2.42 -20.29 -61.51
N ALA A 104 -3.63 -20.80 -61.27
CA ALA A 104 -4.82 -20.44 -62.02
C ALA A 104 -5.14 -18.94 -61.92
N THR A 105 -5.11 -18.37 -60.70
CA THR A 105 -5.31 -16.93 -60.44
C THR A 105 -4.22 -16.07 -61.10
N THR A 106 -2.97 -16.54 -61.12
CA THR A 106 -1.88 -15.82 -61.82
C THR A 106 -2.16 -15.71 -63.32
N LEU A 107 -2.74 -16.75 -63.93
CA LEU A 107 -3.06 -16.79 -65.36
C LEU A 107 -4.38 -16.06 -65.69
N GLN A 108 -5.38 -16.15 -64.82
CA GLN A 108 -6.68 -15.47 -64.98
C GLN A 108 -7.16 -14.91 -63.62
N PRO A 109 -6.83 -13.65 -63.29
CA PRO A 109 -7.11 -13.08 -61.97
C PRO A 109 -8.58 -12.72 -61.72
N GLN A 110 -9.40 -12.62 -62.77
CA GLN A 110 -10.80 -12.18 -62.68
C GLN A 110 -11.80 -13.34 -62.53
N ARG A 111 -11.32 -14.56 -62.25
CA ARG A 111 -12.16 -15.76 -62.09
C ARG A 111 -12.52 -15.95 -60.61
N ALA A 112 -13.77 -15.62 -60.29
CA ALA A 112 -14.28 -15.67 -58.92
C ALA A 112 -14.29 -17.10 -58.33
N GLU A 113 -14.48 -18.12 -59.18
CA GLU A 113 -14.55 -19.53 -58.78
C GLU A 113 -13.23 -20.05 -58.23
N PHE A 114 -12.10 -19.45 -58.64
CA PHE A 114 -10.78 -19.80 -58.12
C PHE A 114 -10.65 -19.38 -56.66
N HIS A 115 -11.14 -18.18 -56.35
CA HIS A 115 -11.13 -17.64 -54.99
C HIS A 115 -12.12 -18.41 -54.10
N ASP A 116 -13.31 -18.78 -54.57
CA ASP A 116 -14.26 -19.57 -53.77
C ASP A 116 -13.68 -20.94 -53.39
N LEU A 117 -13.11 -21.68 -54.36
CA LEU A 117 -12.51 -22.99 -54.08
C LEU A 117 -11.26 -22.87 -53.19
N ARG A 118 -10.48 -21.78 -53.32
CA ARG A 118 -9.32 -21.54 -52.45
C ARG A 118 -9.79 -21.23 -51.02
N GLY A 119 -10.88 -20.49 -50.88
CA GLY A 119 -11.56 -20.24 -49.60
C GLY A 119 -12.00 -21.54 -48.94
N ASP A 120 -12.61 -22.46 -49.69
CA ASP A 120 -12.98 -23.81 -49.24
C ASP A 120 -11.78 -24.61 -48.77
N ALA A 121 -10.68 -24.60 -49.53
CA ALA A 121 -9.45 -25.30 -49.16
C ALA A 121 -8.84 -24.75 -47.85
N TYR A 122 -8.77 -23.42 -47.69
CA TYR A 122 -8.32 -22.79 -46.44
C TYR A 122 -9.24 -23.07 -45.25
N LEU A 123 -10.56 -23.11 -45.48
CA LEU A 123 -11.54 -23.47 -44.46
C LEU A 123 -11.34 -24.90 -43.97
N LYS A 124 -11.06 -25.85 -44.87
CA LYS A 124 -10.74 -27.24 -44.51
C LYS A 124 -9.44 -27.37 -43.73
N LEU A 125 -8.48 -26.50 -44.00
CA LEU A 125 -7.24 -26.36 -43.22
C LEU A 125 -7.41 -25.57 -41.92
N LYS A 126 -8.63 -25.14 -41.58
CA LYS A 126 -8.97 -24.31 -40.40
C LYS A 126 -8.24 -22.96 -40.39
N ASN A 127 -7.80 -22.48 -41.55
CA ASN A 127 -7.25 -21.14 -41.71
C ASN A 127 -8.38 -20.17 -42.07
N TYR A 128 -9.14 -19.77 -41.05
CA TYR A 128 -10.34 -18.97 -41.21
C TYR A 128 -10.08 -17.56 -41.78
N GLU A 129 -8.93 -16.96 -41.48
CA GLU A 129 -8.54 -15.65 -42.00
C GLU A 129 -8.34 -15.70 -43.51
N MET A 130 -7.56 -16.67 -43.99
CA MET A 130 -7.34 -16.86 -45.43
C MET A 130 -8.60 -17.32 -46.15
N ALA A 131 -9.47 -18.11 -45.50
CA ALA A 131 -10.76 -18.48 -46.06
C ALA A 131 -11.66 -17.25 -46.27
N LEU A 132 -11.81 -16.39 -45.24
CA LEU A 132 -12.58 -15.15 -45.32
C LEU A 132 -12.05 -14.20 -46.40
N ALA A 133 -10.73 -14.01 -46.49
CA ALA A 133 -10.12 -13.16 -47.51
C ALA A 133 -10.45 -13.63 -48.93
N ASN A 134 -10.43 -14.95 -49.15
CA ASN A 134 -10.74 -15.55 -50.44
C ASN A 134 -12.23 -15.48 -50.80
N TYR A 135 -13.13 -15.79 -49.86
CA TYR A 135 -14.56 -15.63 -50.12
C TYR A 135 -14.95 -14.16 -50.36
N ASN A 136 -14.33 -13.22 -49.66
CA ASN A 136 -14.51 -11.78 -49.94
C ASN A 136 -14.10 -11.43 -51.37
N GLN A 137 -12.94 -11.92 -51.82
CA GLN A 137 -12.47 -11.69 -53.18
C GLN A 137 -13.41 -12.30 -54.23
N ALA A 138 -13.94 -13.50 -53.98
CA ALA A 138 -14.94 -14.13 -54.85
C ALA A 138 -16.22 -13.27 -54.96
N VAL A 139 -16.70 -12.72 -53.84
CA VAL A 139 -17.86 -11.81 -53.80
C VAL A 139 -17.59 -10.50 -54.53
N THR A 140 -16.40 -9.91 -54.37
CA THR A 140 -15.99 -8.70 -55.12
C THR A 140 -15.99 -8.94 -56.63
N LEU A 141 -15.69 -10.16 -57.06
CA LEU A 141 -15.72 -10.58 -58.47
C LEU A 141 -17.12 -11.03 -58.94
N GLY A 142 -18.17 -10.85 -58.14
CA GLY A 142 -19.56 -11.13 -58.51
C GLY A 142 -20.04 -12.55 -58.22
N PHE A 143 -19.29 -13.34 -57.44
CA PHE A 143 -19.70 -14.68 -57.02
C PHE A 143 -20.23 -14.67 -55.58
N PRO A 144 -21.56 -14.67 -55.37
CA PRO A 144 -22.13 -14.62 -54.03
C PRO A 144 -21.74 -15.86 -53.23
N SER A 145 -21.25 -15.66 -52.00
CA SER A 145 -20.84 -16.74 -51.10
C SER A 145 -21.63 -16.67 -49.79
N GLN A 146 -22.58 -17.59 -49.61
CA GLN A 146 -23.28 -17.74 -48.32
C GLN A 146 -22.30 -18.13 -47.20
N LYS A 147 -21.26 -18.90 -47.55
CA LYS A 147 -20.19 -19.34 -46.64
C LYS A 147 -19.43 -18.16 -46.03
N LEU A 148 -19.23 -17.08 -46.80
CA LEU A 148 -18.64 -15.83 -46.29
C LEU A 148 -19.46 -15.29 -45.12
N THR A 149 -20.78 -15.13 -45.32
CA THR A 149 -21.68 -14.55 -44.32
C THR A 149 -21.67 -15.34 -43.02
N ASP A 150 -21.73 -16.67 -43.11
CA ASP A 150 -21.76 -17.54 -41.94
C ASP A 150 -20.41 -17.55 -41.23
N LEU A 151 -19.30 -17.69 -41.97
CA LEU A 151 -17.96 -17.68 -41.41
C LEU A 151 -17.60 -16.33 -40.78
N GLN A 152 -18.02 -15.23 -41.41
CA GLN A 152 -17.78 -13.88 -40.90
C GLN A 152 -18.56 -13.64 -39.60
N ARG A 153 -19.79 -14.16 -39.49
CA ARG A 153 -20.58 -14.12 -38.25
C ARG A 153 -19.88 -14.91 -37.14
N GLU A 154 -19.44 -16.13 -37.42
CA GLU A 154 -18.73 -16.96 -36.44
C GLU A 154 -17.42 -16.31 -35.98
N TRP A 155 -16.63 -15.78 -36.93
CA TRP A 155 -15.37 -15.10 -36.64
C TRP A 155 -15.57 -13.84 -35.80
N ASN A 156 -16.56 -13.00 -36.15
CA ASN A 156 -16.88 -11.81 -35.38
C ASN A 156 -17.37 -12.13 -33.96
N ASN A 157 -18.17 -13.19 -33.81
CA ASN A 157 -18.60 -13.67 -32.50
C ASN A 157 -17.41 -14.15 -31.65
N LYS A 158 -16.47 -14.88 -32.26
CA LYS A 158 -15.25 -15.34 -31.60
C LYS A 158 -14.38 -14.16 -31.16
N LEU A 159 -14.16 -13.19 -32.04
CA LEU A 159 -13.38 -11.98 -31.74
C LEU A 159 -14.01 -11.19 -30.60
N ARG A 160 -15.35 -11.04 -30.60
CA ARG A 160 -16.08 -10.39 -29.50
C ARG A 160 -15.89 -11.14 -28.18
N GLN A 161 -16.02 -12.46 -28.17
CA GLN A 161 -15.80 -13.27 -26.97
C GLN A 161 -14.35 -13.17 -26.45
N GLU A 162 -13.37 -13.13 -27.35
CA GLU A 162 -11.96 -12.94 -26.99
C GLU A 162 -11.71 -11.53 -26.42
N GLU A 163 -12.31 -10.50 -27.01
CA GLU A 163 -12.24 -9.13 -26.50
C GLU A 163 -12.91 -8.99 -25.14
N GLU A 164 -14.08 -9.60 -24.94
CA GLU A 164 -14.77 -9.65 -23.64
C GLU A 164 -13.94 -10.37 -22.58
N LYS A 165 -13.35 -11.52 -22.92
CA LYS A 165 -12.43 -12.25 -22.02
C LYS A 165 -11.18 -11.43 -21.69
N ARG A 166 -10.62 -10.70 -22.66
CA ARG A 166 -9.49 -9.80 -22.44
C ARG A 166 -9.87 -8.68 -21.48
N LYS A 167 -11.00 -8.00 -21.72
CA LYS A 167 -11.53 -6.96 -20.82
C LYS A 167 -11.80 -7.49 -19.41
N GLN A 168 -12.32 -8.71 -19.28
CA GLN A 168 -12.52 -9.36 -17.98
C GLN A 168 -11.20 -9.63 -17.25
N ARG A 169 -10.18 -10.11 -17.95
CA ARG A 169 -8.84 -10.32 -17.37
C ARG A 169 -8.20 -9.00 -16.95
N GLU A 170 -8.23 -7.99 -17.80
CA GLU A 170 -7.71 -6.65 -17.49
C GLU A 170 -8.43 -6.02 -16.29
N ALA A 171 -9.77 -6.17 -16.21
CA ALA A 171 -10.56 -5.68 -15.07
C ALA A 171 -10.22 -6.43 -13.77
N GLU A 172 -10.03 -7.75 -13.84
CA GLU A 172 -9.64 -8.57 -12.69
C GLU A 172 -8.23 -8.22 -12.20
N GLU A 173 -7.26 -8.09 -13.11
CA GLU A 173 -5.91 -7.63 -12.76
C GLU A 173 -5.91 -6.22 -12.16
N ALA A 174 -6.73 -5.30 -12.69
CA ALA A 174 -6.88 -3.97 -12.14
C ALA A 174 -7.48 -3.98 -10.73
N ARG A 175 -8.48 -4.85 -10.47
CA ARG A 175 -9.05 -5.05 -9.13
C ARG A 175 -8.02 -5.57 -8.15
N GLN A 176 -7.25 -6.60 -8.53
CA GLN A 176 -6.19 -7.16 -7.70
C GLN A 176 -5.10 -6.13 -7.39
N ARG A 177 -4.67 -5.34 -8.37
CA ARG A 177 -3.72 -4.24 -8.15
C ARG A 177 -4.27 -3.19 -7.18
N ALA A 178 -5.53 -2.80 -7.33
CA ALA A 178 -6.16 -1.84 -6.43
C ALA A 178 -6.32 -2.36 -4.99
N GLU A 179 -6.60 -3.66 -4.82
CA GLU A 179 -6.68 -4.30 -3.52
C GLU A 179 -5.30 -4.41 -2.84
N ALA A 180 -4.28 -4.83 -3.59
CA ALA A 180 -2.90 -4.89 -3.10
C ALA A 180 -2.38 -3.51 -2.66
N GLU A 181 -2.70 -2.45 -3.43
CA GLU A 181 -2.34 -1.07 -3.08
C GLU A 181 -3.08 -0.60 -1.81
N LYS A 182 -4.37 -0.92 -1.67
CA LYS A 182 -5.11 -0.62 -0.43
C LYS A 182 -4.53 -1.35 0.78
N GLU A 183 -4.13 -2.61 0.64
CA GLU A 183 -3.49 -3.37 1.72
C GLU A 183 -2.14 -2.77 2.10
N ARG A 184 -1.33 -2.38 1.11
CA ARG A 184 -0.06 -1.68 1.33
C ARG A 184 -0.27 -0.38 2.10
N GLN A 185 -1.21 0.45 1.67
CA GLN A 185 -1.52 1.72 2.36
C GLN A 185 -2.02 1.49 3.80
N ARG A 186 -2.80 0.43 4.04
CA ARG A 186 -3.21 0.06 5.41
C ARG A 186 -2.02 -0.30 6.29
N LYS A 187 -1.08 -1.11 5.78
CA LYS A 187 0.13 -1.49 6.51
C LYS A 187 1.02 -0.27 6.81
N GLU A 188 1.24 0.58 5.81
CA GLU A 188 2.01 1.82 5.99
C GLU A 188 1.35 2.77 7.01
N ALA A 189 0.02 2.90 6.99
CA ALA A 189 -0.72 3.69 7.97
C ALA A 189 -0.66 3.11 9.39
N GLU A 190 -0.73 1.78 9.53
CA GLU A 190 -0.59 1.10 10.82
C GLU A 190 0.81 1.30 11.42
N GLU A 191 1.86 1.17 10.60
CA GLU A 191 3.23 1.44 11.04
C GLU A 191 3.44 2.91 11.42
N ALA A 192 2.90 3.85 10.64
CA ALA A 192 2.96 5.27 10.94
C ALA A 192 2.27 5.58 12.28
N ARG A 193 1.13 4.96 12.55
CA ARG A 193 0.41 5.09 13.84
C ARG A 193 1.26 4.55 15.00
N LYS A 194 1.82 3.34 14.88
CA LYS A 194 2.71 2.77 15.92
C LYS A 194 3.91 3.68 16.22
N ARG A 195 4.51 4.28 15.18
CA ARG A 195 5.61 5.26 15.34
C ARG A 195 5.16 6.55 16.02
N ALA A 196 3.93 7.01 15.76
CA ALA A 196 3.37 8.20 16.40
C ALA A 196 3.09 7.92 17.89
N ASP A 197 2.45 6.81 18.21
CA ASP A 197 2.15 6.38 19.58
C ASP A 197 3.44 6.23 20.42
N GLU A 198 4.50 5.65 19.82
CA GLU A 198 5.80 5.52 20.49
C GLU A 198 6.48 6.89 20.72
N LYS A 199 6.39 7.81 19.75
CA LYS A 199 6.92 9.18 19.93
C LYS A 199 6.17 9.93 21.02
N GLU A 200 4.85 9.77 21.11
CA GLU A 200 4.04 10.39 22.16
C GLU A 200 4.42 9.83 23.54
N ARG A 201 4.59 8.50 23.64
CA ARG A 201 5.06 7.85 24.86
C ARG A 201 6.42 8.37 25.29
N GLN A 202 7.39 8.41 24.38
CA GLN A 202 8.73 8.94 24.64
C GLN A 202 8.69 10.42 25.03
N HIS A 203 7.84 11.22 24.40
CA HIS A 203 7.67 12.63 24.75
C HIS A 203 7.12 12.80 26.17
N LYS A 204 6.13 11.98 26.56
CA LYS A 204 5.56 11.98 27.90
C LYS A 204 6.58 11.55 28.95
N GLU A 205 7.28 10.44 28.72
CA GLU A 205 8.34 9.95 29.60
C GLU A 205 9.47 10.98 29.75
N ALA A 206 9.89 11.61 28.65
CA ALA A 206 10.90 12.67 28.68
C ALA A 206 10.41 13.90 29.46
N LYS A 207 9.14 14.30 29.32
CA LYS A 207 8.56 15.41 30.06
C LYS A 207 8.53 15.13 31.57
N GLU A 208 8.08 13.94 31.97
CA GLU A 208 8.04 13.51 33.38
C GLU A 208 9.45 13.44 33.97
N ALA A 209 10.41 12.86 33.25
CA ALA A 209 11.81 12.80 33.66
C ALA A 209 12.41 14.21 33.84
N ARG A 210 12.06 15.16 32.96
CA ARG A 210 12.53 16.55 33.03
C ARG A 210 11.96 17.28 34.24
N GLN A 211 10.67 17.07 34.55
CA GLN A 211 10.03 17.62 35.75
C GLN A 211 10.68 17.07 37.02
N LYS A 212 10.84 15.75 37.10
CA LYS A 212 11.51 15.10 38.24
C LYS A 212 12.95 15.60 38.43
N ALA A 213 13.71 15.73 37.33
CA ALA A 213 15.07 16.26 37.39
C ALA A 213 15.12 17.72 37.85
N GLU A 214 14.15 18.55 37.46
CA GLU A 214 14.05 19.94 37.92
C GLU A 214 13.72 20.02 39.41
N GLU A 215 12.79 19.19 39.90
CA GLU A 215 12.45 19.09 41.33
C GLU A 215 13.66 18.63 42.15
N GLU A 216 14.35 17.58 41.71
CA GLU A 216 15.59 17.11 42.35
C GLU A 216 16.68 18.17 42.36
N ARG A 217 16.81 18.96 41.27
CA ARG A 217 17.78 20.08 41.21
C ARG A 217 17.44 21.17 42.22
N LYS A 218 16.20 21.67 42.22
CA LYS A 218 15.73 22.68 43.20
C LYS A 218 15.94 22.19 44.63
N GLN A 219 15.71 20.91 44.86
CA GLN A 219 15.92 20.29 46.16
C GLN A 219 17.40 20.30 46.58
N ARG A 220 18.32 19.92 45.68
CA ARG A 220 19.76 19.97 45.95
C ARG A 220 20.24 21.41 46.19
N GLU A 221 19.72 22.38 45.44
CA GLU A 221 20.02 23.80 45.64
C GLU A 221 19.58 24.30 47.02
N ALA A 222 18.38 23.90 47.48
CA ALA A 222 17.88 24.23 48.82
C ALA A 222 18.77 23.64 49.94
N GLU A 223 19.17 22.37 49.80
CA GLU A 223 20.04 21.69 50.77
C GLU A 223 21.46 22.28 50.78
N ALA A 224 21.99 22.66 49.61
CA ALA A 224 23.30 23.29 49.50
C ALA A 224 23.34 24.69 50.15
N LYS A 225 22.22 25.42 50.14
CA LYS A 225 22.14 26.77 50.74
C LYS A 225 22.18 26.74 52.27
N PHE A 226 21.55 25.74 52.89
CA PHE A 226 21.54 25.57 54.36
C PHE A 226 21.90 24.12 54.77
N PRO A 227 23.17 23.70 54.58
CA PRO A 227 23.56 22.30 54.69
C PRO A 227 23.45 21.74 56.12
N GLN A 228 23.73 22.55 57.14
CA GLN A 228 23.61 22.13 58.55
C GLN A 228 22.15 21.91 58.95
N LEU A 229 21.26 22.84 58.55
CA LEU A 229 19.83 22.70 58.77
C LEU A 229 19.27 21.44 58.09
N ALA A 230 19.60 21.25 56.81
CA ALA A 230 19.19 20.08 56.05
C ALA A 230 19.70 18.78 56.72
N GLN A 231 20.94 18.76 57.21
CA GLN A 231 21.51 17.60 57.91
C GLN A 231 20.76 17.27 59.21
N PHE A 232 20.46 18.27 60.05
CA PHE A 232 19.72 18.02 61.30
C PHE A 232 18.30 17.54 61.03
N LEU A 233 17.61 18.16 60.05
CA LEU A 233 16.28 17.74 59.62
C LEU A 233 16.27 16.31 59.08
N ALA A 234 17.24 15.95 58.23
CA ALA A 234 17.36 14.60 57.66
C ALA A 234 17.59 13.51 58.72
N LYS A 235 18.31 13.86 59.81
CA LYS A 235 18.52 12.95 60.95
C LYS A 235 17.36 12.91 61.94
N GLY A 236 16.34 13.73 61.75
CA GLY A 236 15.25 13.91 62.73
C GLY A 236 15.75 14.54 64.04
N GLU A 237 16.87 15.27 64.02
CA GLU A 237 17.41 16.00 65.17
C GLU A 237 16.64 17.34 65.32
N TRP A 238 15.33 17.26 65.52
CA TRP A 238 14.38 18.37 65.42
C TRP A 238 14.73 19.58 66.29
N ARG A 239 15.29 19.36 67.48
CA ARG A 239 15.74 20.45 68.36
C ARG A 239 16.91 21.22 67.77
N LYS A 240 17.93 20.51 67.28
CA LYS A 240 19.07 21.15 66.62
C LYS A 240 18.68 21.82 65.31
N ALA A 241 17.75 21.22 64.56
CA ALA A 241 17.19 21.84 63.36
C ALA A 241 16.46 23.15 63.68
N ASP A 242 15.73 23.22 64.78
CA ASP A 242 15.04 24.43 65.22
C ASP A 242 16.01 25.52 65.69
N GLU A 243 17.00 25.16 66.50
CA GLU A 243 18.09 26.06 66.91
C GLU A 243 18.88 26.59 65.71
N GLU A 244 19.18 25.72 64.75
CA GLU A 244 19.86 26.08 63.50
C GLU A 244 18.98 26.96 62.61
N THR A 245 17.67 26.72 62.56
CA THR A 245 16.71 27.59 61.86
C THR A 245 16.76 29.01 62.41
N ARG A 246 16.72 29.16 63.75
CA ARG A 246 16.87 30.46 64.40
C ARG A 246 18.20 31.12 64.04
N ARG A 247 19.31 30.36 64.11
CA ARG A 247 20.66 30.88 63.78
C ARG A 247 20.75 31.37 62.34
N VAL A 248 20.29 30.56 61.37
CA VAL A 248 20.28 30.90 59.94
C VAL A 248 19.44 32.13 59.67
N MET A 249 18.23 32.21 60.24
CA MET A 249 17.36 33.37 60.08
C MET A 249 17.99 34.65 60.66
N CYS A 250 18.64 34.57 61.82
CA CYS A 250 19.39 35.69 62.39
C CYS A 250 20.57 36.09 61.50
N LYS A 251 21.31 35.12 60.96
CA LYS A 251 22.45 35.36 60.07
C LYS A 251 22.05 36.07 58.77
N ILE A 252 20.93 35.67 58.15
CA ILE A 252 20.39 36.32 56.94
C ILE A 252 20.14 37.81 57.19
N MET A 253 19.69 38.16 58.39
CA MET A 253 19.41 39.54 58.79
C MET A 253 20.61 40.26 59.41
N GLY A 254 21.80 39.63 59.43
CA GLY A 254 23.02 40.22 60.00
C GLY A 254 23.06 40.30 61.53
N ARG A 255 22.28 39.46 62.23
CA ARG A 255 22.08 39.49 63.69
C ARG A 255 22.46 38.19 64.39
N GLU A 256 23.49 37.51 63.89
CA GLU A 256 23.92 36.21 64.41
C GLU A 256 24.39 36.31 65.89
N SER A 257 24.96 37.46 66.30
CA SER A 257 25.39 37.73 67.68
C SER A 257 24.24 37.89 68.67
N GLU A 258 23.11 38.44 68.24
CA GLU A 258 21.96 38.71 69.10
C GLU A 258 21.09 37.47 69.27
N GLY A 259 20.99 36.64 68.22
CA GLY A 259 20.25 35.40 68.27
C GLY A 259 18.72 35.57 68.31
N TRP A 260 18.20 36.76 68.02
CA TRP A 260 16.77 37.02 67.88
C TRP A 260 16.51 38.07 66.78
N LEU A 261 15.31 38.07 66.20
CA LEU A 261 14.88 39.00 65.15
C LEU A 261 13.96 40.09 65.70
N THR A 262 14.06 41.32 65.19
CA THR A 262 13.07 42.39 65.48
C THR A 262 11.83 42.25 64.59
N GLU A 263 10.78 43.02 64.91
CA GLU A 263 9.63 43.19 64.01
C GLU A 263 10.06 43.64 62.61
N ASP A 264 10.92 44.66 62.52
CA ASP A 264 11.43 45.18 61.24
C ASP A 264 12.18 44.09 60.46
N ASN A 265 12.98 43.27 61.16
CA ASN A 265 13.66 42.16 60.51
C ASN A 265 12.68 41.13 59.94
N CYS A 266 11.63 40.77 60.68
CA CYS A 266 10.60 39.83 60.20
C CYS A 266 9.80 40.42 59.04
N ARG A 267 9.46 41.71 59.10
CA ARG A 267 8.79 42.45 58.01
C ARG A 267 9.63 42.53 56.74
N ASN A 268 10.95 42.65 56.87
CA ASN A 268 11.87 42.77 55.74
C ASN A 268 12.59 41.45 55.38
N PHE A 269 12.22 40.33 56.02
CA PHE A 269 12.89 39.06 55.78
C PHE A 269 12.84 38.65 54.30
N PRO A 270 13.97 38.21 53.71
CA PRO A 270 14.03 37.79 52.32
C PRO A 270 13.11 36.60 52.02
N ARG A 271 12.24 36.78 51.02
CA ARG A 271 11.21 35.79 50.67
C ARG A 271 11.80 34.46 50.19
N GLU A 272 12.86 34.51 49.39
CA GLU A 272 13.45 33.30 48.79
C GLU A 272 14.10 32.42 49.85
N GLU A 273 14.84 33.03 50.79
CA GLU A 273 15.46 32.33 51.90
C GLU A 273 14.41 31.71 52.84
N LEU A 274 13.32 32.44 53.15
CA LEU A 274 12.25 31.92 53.99
C LEU A 274 11.58 30.70 53.35
N LYS A 275 11.31 30.76 52.04
CA LYS A 275 10.75 29.63 51.29
C LYS A 275 11.68 28.42 51.29
N ILE A 276 12.99 28.63 51.19
CA ILE A 276 13.96 27.52 51.20
C ILE A 276 13.99 26.86 52.59
N ILE A 277 14.03 27.65 53.66
CA ILE A 277 13.98 27.15 55.04
C ILE A 277 12.68 26.36 55.26
N ASP A 278 11.53 26.93 54.87
CA ASP A 278 10.23 26.27 54.96
C ASP A 278 10.19 24.96 54.16
N ALA A 279 10.66 24.96 52.91
CA ALA A 279 10.68 23.78 52.06
C ALA A 279 11.50 22.63 52.66
N LEU A 280 12.62 22.93 53.33
CA LEU A 280 13.40 21.92 54.05
C LEU A 280 12.61 21.32 55.21
N TRP A 281 11.95 22.14 56.03
CA TRP A 281 11.09 21.68 57.13
C TRP A 281 9.95 20.80 56.64
N VAL A 282 9.23 21.26 55.62
CA VAL A 282 8.11 20.52 55.01
C VAL A 282 8.57 19.18 54.46
N LYS A 283 9.68 19.14 53.71
CA LYS A 283 10.20 17.90 53.14
C LYS A 283 10.51 16.86 54.22
N TYR A 284 11.41 17.21 55.13
CA TYR A 284 11.98 16.24 56.06
C TYR A 284 10.98 15.80 57.14
N SER A 285 9.97 16.62 57.40
CA SER A 285 8.86 16.28 58.28
C SER A 285 7.68 15.58 57.59
N ASN A 286 7.79 15.28 56.29
CA ASN A 286 6.69 14.73 55.48
C ASN A 286 5.41 15.59 55.55
N GLY A 287 5.59 16.90 55.41
CA GLY A 287 4.52 17.91 55.43
C GLY A 287 4.01 18.27 56.83
N LYS A 288 4.63 17.76 57.89
CA LYS A 288 4.13 17.93 59.26
C LYS A 288 4.53 19.25 59.92
N PHE A 289 5.69 19.77 59.55
CA PHE A 289 6.32 20.96 60.13
C PHE A 289 6.70 21.95 59.02
N GLY A 290 6.78 23.23 59.37
CA GLY A 290 7.06 24.32 58.44
C GLY A 290 6.26 25.56 58.76
N PHE A 291 6.80 26.71 58.36
CA PHE A 291 6.13 28.00 58.47
C PHE A 291 4.89 28.08 57.58
N SER A 292 4.89 27.43 56.40
CA SER A 292 3.71 27.35 55.53
C SER A 292 2.62 26.46 56.12
N VAL A 293 3.00 25.39 56.82
CA VAL A 293 2.09 24.53 57.59
C VAL A 293 1.43 25.34 58.71
N GLN A 294 2.24 26.06 59.49
CA GLN A 294 1.75 26.95 60.54
C GLN A 294 0.84 28.06 59.98
N LYS A 295 1.23 28.69 58.86
CA LYS A 295 0.40 29.68 58.16
C LYS A 295 -0.96 29.10 57.80
N LYS A 296 -0.99 27.90 57.22
CA LYS A 296 -2.23 27.24 56.83
C LYS A 296 -3.15 27.04 58.03
N ILE A 297 -2.62 26.53 59.14
CA ILE A 297 -3.38 26.36 60.39
C ILE A 297 -3.87 27.72 60.91
N PHE A 298 -3.01 28.73 60.92
CA PHE A 298 -3.35 30.08 61.38
C PHE A 298 -4.52 30.69 60.60
N VAL A 299 -4.51 30.56 59.27
CA VAL A 299 -5.57 31.10 58.41
C VAL A 299 -6.83 30.26 58.50
N GLU A 300 -6.72 28.95 58.29
CA GLU A 300 -7.89 28.09 58.09
C GLU A 300 -8.57 27.69 59.40
N GLN A 301 -7.82 27.55 60.49
CA GLN A 301 -8.33 27.02 61.76
C GLN A 301 -8.40 28.09 62.86
N CYS A 302 -7.53 29.11 62.80
CA CYS A 302 -7.47 30.15 63.83
C CYS A 302 -8.11 31.47 63.41
N GLY A 303 -8.47 31.63 62.12
CA GLY A 303 -9.09 32.85 61.59
C GLY A 303 -8.12 34.05 61.52
N GLY A 304 -6.81 33.77 61.47
CA GLY A 304 -5.78 34.80 61.40
C GLY A 304 -5.53 35.32 59.98
N THR A 305 -5.18 36.60 59.87
CA THR A 305 -4.79 37.24 58.60
C THR A 305 -3.28 37.41 58.55
N PRO A 306 -2.56 36.80 57.58
CA PRO A 306 -1.11 36.97 57.47
C PRO A 306 -0.74 38.44 57.25
N GLY A 307 0.24 38.93 58.02
CA GLY A 307 0.67 40.33 58.03
C GLY A 307 -0.09 41.23 59.02
N GLU A 308 -1.16 40.73 59.65
CA GLU A 308 -1.94 41.44 60.66
C GLU A 308 -1.91 40.67 61.98
N TYR A 309 -1.49 41.33 63.07
CA TYR A 309 -1.46 40.69 64.38
C TYR A 309 -2.87 40.59 64.96
N ASN A 310 -3.28 39.37 65.34
CA ASN A 310 -4.51 39.10 66.06
C ASN A 310 -4.20 38.17 67.24
N ASP A 311 -4.37 38.67 68.46
CA ASP A 311 -4.02 37.97 69.70
C ASP A 311 -4.84 36.68 69.92
N ASP A 312 -6.13 36.70 69.58
CA ASP A 312 -7.02 35.54 69.69
C ASP A 312 -6.62 34.44 68.70
N ALA A 313 -6.37 34.82 67.43
CA ALA A 313 -5.89 33.88 66.42
C ALA A 313 -4.50 33.32 66.77
N TRP A 314 -3.62 34.13 67.35
CA TRP A 314 -2.28 33.72 67.79
C TRP A 314 -2.33 32.74 68.96
N CYS A 315 -3.17 33.03 69.95
CA CYS A 315 -3.46 32.16 71.08
C CYS A 315 -4.02 30.81 70.60
N LYS A 316 -5.03 30.83 69.71
CA LYS A 316 -5.62 29.62 69.10
C LYS A 316 -4.58 28.82 68.33
N LEU A 317 -3.71 29.47 67.56
CA LEU A 317 -2.62 28.79 66.87
C LEU A 317 -1.74 28.07 67.88
N GLY A 318 -1.30 28.78 68.93
CA GLY A 318 -0.48 28.22 70.00
C GLY A 318 -1.13 27.02 70.70
N ASP A 319 -2.43 27.04 70.96
CA ASP A 319 -3.15 25.89 71.49
C ASP A 319 -3.22 24.74 70.46
N THR A 320 -3.46 25.06 69.19
CA THR A 320 -3.63 24.08 68.10
C THR A 320 -2.34 23.32 67.78
N VAL A 321 -1.20 24.01 67.73
CA VAL A 321 0.09 23.40 67.40
C VAL A 321 0.87 22.96 68.64
N GLY A 322 0.30 23.12 69.84
CA GLY A 322 0.88 22.63 71.10
C GLY A 322 1.97 23.52 71.69
N TRP A 323 1.92 24.82 71.42
CA TRP A 323 2.80 25.81 72.05
C TRP A 323 2.30 26.31 73.41
N ARG A 324 1.01 26.12 73.68
CA ARG A 324 0.34 26.53 74.91
C ARG A 324 -0.31 25.33 75.60
N LYS A 325 -0.39 25.37 76.93
CA LYS A 325 -1.08 24.38 77.75
C LYS A 325 -1.78 25.08 78.92
N GLY A 326 -3.09 24.88 79.06
CA GLY A 326 -3.86 25.52 80.14
C GLY A 326 -3.82 27.04 80.08
N GLY A 327 -3.81 27.63 78.88
CA GLY A 327 -3.76 29.09 78.66
C GLY A 327 -2.37 29.73 78.81
N SER A 328 -1.35 28.96 79.22
CA SER A 328 0.02 29.45 79.40
C SER A 328 0.94 28.99 78.27
N TRP A 329 1.83 29.87 77.82
CA TRP A 329 2.87 29.54 76.85
C TRP A 329 3.95 28.68 77.50
N LEU A 330 4.37 27.62 76.82
CA LEU A 330 5.42 26.72 77.32
C LEU A 330 6.82 27.36 77.19
N SER A 331 7.75 26.93 78.05
CA SER A 331 9.16 27.26 77.88
C SER A 331 9.77 26.44 76.74
N TYR A 332 10.86 26.94 76.14
CA TYR A 332 11.57 26.22 75.07
C TYR A 332 12.02 24.82 75.50
N SER A 333 12.37 24.65 76.78
CA SER A 333 12.74 23.35 77.37
C SER A 333 11.62 22.31 77.27
N ASP A 334 10.36 22.76 77.25
CA ASP A 334 9.17 21.93 77.46
C ASP A 334 8.49 21.52 76.14
N TYR A 335 9.00 21.99 74.99
CA TYR A 335 8.47 21.64 73.67
C TYR A 335 8.84 20.22 73.22
N THR A 336 8.00 19.67 72.34
CA THR A 336 8.15 18.29 71.84
C THR A 336 8.94 18.25 70.54
N PHE A 337 10.20 17.81 70.62
CA PHE A 337 11.10 17.69 69.46
C PHE A 337 11.14 16.27 68.90
N THR A 338 9.97 15.70 68.62
CA THR A 338 9.82 14.36 68.05
C THR A 338 8.74 14.33 66.99
N THR A 339 8.67 13.26 66.20
CA THR A 339 7.59 13.03 65.23
C THR A 339 6.22 12.86 65.89
N ASN A 340 6.11 12.72 67.21
CA ASN A 340 4.83 12.70 67.93
C ASN A 340 4.27 14.09 68.23
N ALA A 341 5.02 15.17 67.97
CA ALA A 341 4.53 16.53 68.14
C ALA A 341 3.29 16.80 67.26
N LEU A 342 2.52 17.84 67.58
CA LEU A 342 1.34 18.21 66.80
C LEU A 342 1.71 18.75 65.42
N HIS A 343 0.76 18.73 64.49
CA HIS A 343 0.94 19.29 63.15
C HIS A 343 1.22 20.80 63.26
N GLY A 344 2.23 21.31 62.56
CA GLY A 344 2.68 22.71 62.67
C GLY A 344 3.50 23.05 63.92
N HIS A 345 3.79 22.09 64.82
CA HIS A 345 4.51 22.37 66.08
C HIS A 345 5.89 23.01 65.88
N LEU A 346 6.59 22.63 64.82
CA LEU A 346 7.91 23.16 64.48
C LEU A 346 7.89 23.85 63.11
N PRO A 347 8.82 24.78 62.84
CA PRO A 347 9.82 25.34 63.77
C PRO A 347 9.23 26.34 64.79
N LEU A 348 9.88 26.46 65.94
CA LEU A 348 9.61 27.36 67.06
C LEU A 348 10.49 28.62 67.03
N ALA A 349 11.36 28.77 66.03
CA ALA A 349 12.29 29.89 65.89
C ALA A 349 11.67 31.31 66.06
N LEU A 350 10.34 31.43 65.92
CA LEU A 350 9.55 32.66 66.05
C LEU A 350 9.05 32.95 67.48
N LEU A 351 9.11 31.96 68.36
CA LEU A 351 8.69 32.07 69.76
C LEU A 351 9.83 32.48 70.70
N VAL A 352 11.09 32.36 70.25
CA VAL A 352 12.30 32.67 71.04
C VAL A 352 12.83 34.07 70.68
N ILE A 353 11.92 35.05 70.60
CA ILE A 353 12.27 36.46 70.41
C ILE A 353 12.25 37.12 71.80
N GLY A 354 13.41 37.65 72.21
CA GLY A 354 13.75 37.98 73.59
C GLY A 354 12.81 38.99 74.29
N VAL A 355 12.37 38.59 75.49
CA VAL A 355 12.10 39.38 76.70
C VAL A 355 11.42 40.75 76.51
N SER A 356 10.08 40.75 76.48
CA SER A 356 9.17 41.62 77.29
C SER A 356 7.76 41.75 76.66
N GLY A 357 7.14 40.65 76.25
CA GLY A 357 5.74 40.64 75.81
C GLY A 357 5.40 39.45 74.93
N LEU A 358 4.53 38.56 75.43
CA LEU A 358 4.10 37.32 74.75
C LEU A 358 3.40 37.56 73.38
N GLY A 359 3.00 38.80 73.08
CA GLY A 359 2.43 39.18 71.78
C GLY A 359 3.43 39.40 70.65
N TRP A 360 4.73 39.60 70.94
CA TRP A 360 5.74 39.91 69.92
C TRP A 360 6.05 38.74 68.97
N GLY A 361 6.01 37.50 69.47
CA GLY A 361 6.19 36.30 68.64
C GLY A 361 5.13 36.17 67.55
N GLY A 362 3.88 36.55 67.86
CA GLY A 362 2.79 36.51 66.88
C GLY A 362 2.85 37.60 65.83
N VAL A 363 3.37 38.79 66.18
CA VAL A 363 3.65 39.87 65.21
C VAL A 363 4.72 39.43 64.22
N CYS A 364 5.80 38.83 64.70
CA CYS A 364 6.86 38.32 63.83
C CYS A 364 6.38 37.16 62.95
N PHE A 365 5.60 36.25 63.51
CA PHE A 365 4.96 35.17 62.75
C PHE A 365 4.05 35.71 61.65
N SER A 366 3.19 36.69 61.93
CA SER A 366 2.25 37.21 60.92
C SER A 366 2.99 37.81 59.72
N PHE A 367 4.09 38.53 59.94
CA PHE A 367 4.91 39.10 58.85
C PHE A 367 5.67 38.06 58.04
N LEU A 368 6.11 36.96 58.64
CA LEU A 368 6.75 35.88 57.89
C LEU A 368 5.70 35.04 57.14
N ALA A 369 4.54 34.80 57.75
CA ALA A 369 3.42 34.15 57.13
C ALA A 369 2.89 34.91 55.90
N SER A 370 2.99 36.26 55.86
CA SER A 370 2.59 37.03 54.68
C SER A 370 3.55 36.90 53.49
N LYS A 371 4.77 36.39 53.72
CA LYS A 371 5.80 36.21 52.69
C LYS A 371 5.80 34.83 52.03
N LEU A 372 5.28 33.82 52.72
CA LEU A 372 5.03 32.47 52.19
C LEU A 372 3.75 32.49 51.38
#